data_AF-A0A973BIV9-F1
#
_entry.id   AF-A0A973BIV9-F1
#
_cell.length_a   1.000
_cell.length_b   1.000
_cell.length_c   1.000
_cell.angle_alpha   90.00
_cell.angle_beta   90.00
_cell.angle_gamma   90.00
#
_symmetry.space_group_name_H-M   'P 1'
#
loop_
_entity.id
_entity.type
_entity.pdbx_description
1 polymer ?
#
loop_
_entity_poly.entity_id
_entity_poly.type
_entity_poly.pdbx_seq_one_letter_code
_entity_poly.pdbx_strand_id
1 'polypeptide(L)'
;MSFTEALPSINAALNGCATLFLSAGFVCIKTGRERFHRNCMLGAFVVSIIFLVFYVLHKILVQGVHTPFEGEGIWRGIYYSMLISHILLAMAIVPLVLTTLTLAIRGNRERHKAWARWTFPIWYYVSVTGVLVYFFLYQWF
;
A
#
# COMPACT_ATOMS: atom_id res chain seq x y z
N MET A 1 7.47 14.66 -19.82
CA MET A 1 7.41 13.48 -18.96
C MET A 1 6.82 12.35 -19.77
N SER A 2 7.57 11.29 -20.02
CA SER A 2 7.07 10.09 -20.70
C SER A 2 6.10 9.34 -19.78
N PHE A 3 5.24 8.48 -20.34
CA PHE A 3 4.32 7.67 -19.54
C PHE A 3 5.09 6.82 -18.51
N THR A 4 6.24 6.25 -18.90
CA THR A 4 7.11 5.47 -18.02
C THR A 4 7.67 6.29 -16.86
N GLU A 5 8.10 7.54 -17.10
CA GLU A 5 8.58 8.46 -16.05
C GLU A 5 7.49 8.87 -15.06
N ALA A 6 6.22 8.91 -15.49
CA ALA A 6 5.10 9.27 -14.63
C ALA A 6 4.65 8.11 -13.71
N LEU A 7 4.98 6.86 -14.04
CA LEU A 7 4.51 5.68 -13.30
C LEU A 7 4.93 5.68 -11.82
N PRO A 8 6.16 6.05 -11.41
CA PRO A 8 6.51 6.19 -10.00
C PRO A 8 5.60 7.16 -9.24
N SER A 9 5.32 8.33 -9.82
CA SER A 9 4.44 9.35 -9.21
C SER A 9 2.99 8.86 -9.13
N ILE A 10 2.49 8.18 -10.18
CA ILE A 10 1.17 7.55 -10.19
C ILE A 10 1.07 6.49 -9.09
N ASN A 11 2.08 5.63 -8.98
CA ASN A 11 2.15 4.59 -7.96
C ASN A 11 2.19 5.15 -6.54
N ALA A 12 2.93 6.23 -6.31
CA ALA A 12 2.93 6.96 -5.05
C ALA A 12 1.55 7.56 -4.75
N ALA A 13 0.92 8.22 -5.74
CA ALA A 13 -0.41 8.79 -5.57
C ALA A 13 -1.47 7.72 -5.23
N LEU A 14 -1.42 6.56 -5.88
CA LEU A 14 -2.32 5.43 -5.59
C LEU A 14 -2.12 4.90 -4.17
N ASN A 15 -0.88 4.76 -3.70
CA ASN A 15 -0.60 4.41 -2.30
C ASN A 15 -1.10 5.47 -1.31
N GLY A 16 -0.97 6.75 -1.67
CA GLY A 16 -1.56 7.86 -0.91
C GLY A 16 -3.09 7.74 -0.81
N CYS A 17 -3.76 7.49 -1.94
CA CYS A 17 -5.20 7.24 -1.99
C CYS A 17 -5.61 6.03 -1.15
N ALA A 18 -4.86 4.92 -1.22
CA ALA A 18 -5.10 3.74 -0.38
C ALA A 18 -4.98 4.09 1.12
N THR A 19 -3.95 4.84 1.51
CA THR A 19 -3.77 5.35 2.88
C THR A 19 -4.99 6.16 3.33
N LEU A 20 -5.51 7.07 2.49
CA LEU A 20 -6.68 7.88 2.81
C LEU A 20 -7.94 7.02 2.99
N PHE A 21 -8.18 6.06 2.10
CA PHE A 21 -9.30 5.13 2.23
C PHE A 21 -9.19 4.28 3.49
N LEU A 22 -8.00 3.79 3.83
CA LEU A 22 -7.77 3.00 5.05
C LEU A 22 -8.02 3.84 6.31
N SER A 23 -7.50 5.07 6.36
CA SER A 23 -7.77 6.02 7.45
C SER A 23 -9.26 6.29 7.61
N ALA A 24 -9.94 6.64 6.53
CA ALA A 24 -11.38 6.91 6.54
C ALA A 24 -12.17 5.66 6.96
N GLY A 25 -11.80 4.49 6.44
CA GLY A 25 -12.40 3.21 6.78
C GLY A 25 -12.24 2.85 8.26
N PHE A 26 -11.08 3.17 8.86
CA PHE A 26 -10.81 2.97 10.28
C PHE A 26 -11.66 3.89 11.16
N VAL A 27 -11.75 5.18 10.81
CA VAL A 27 -12.62 6.14 11.52
C VAL A 27 -14.09 5.72 11.41
N CYS A 28 -14.53 5.26 10.23
CA CYS A 28 -15.90 4.79 10.02
C CYS A 28 -16.25 3.59 10.89
N ILE A 29 -15.38 2.58 11.01
CA ILE A 29 -15.68 1.41 11.86
C ILE A 29 -15.66 1.77 13.35
N LYS A 30 -14.78 2.68 13.77
CA LYS A 30 -14.75 3.19 15.15
C LYS A 30 -16.00 3.97 15.53
N THR A 31 -16.65 4.61 14.55
CA THR A 31 -17.90 5.35 14.73
C THR A 31 -19.16 4.53 14.43
N GLY A 32 -19.04 3.21 14.26
CA GLY A 32 -20.17 2.31 13.98
C GLY A 32 -20.76 2.43 12.56
N ARG A 33 -20.13 3.19 11.67
CA ARG A 33 -20.59 3.44 10.29
C ARG A 33 -20.12 2.34 9.34
N GLU A 34 -20.70 1.15 9.47
CA GLU A 34 -20.23 -0.06 8.78
C GLU A 34 -20.33 0.01 7.25
N ARG A 35 -21.40 0.60 6.72
CA ARG A 35 -21.58 0.77 5.27
C ARG A 35 -20.46 1.63 4.67
N PHE A 36 -20.09 2.71 5.34
CA PHE A 36 -19.00 3.59 4.91
C PHE A 36 -17.63 2.93 5.08
N HIS A 37 -17.42 2.21 6.19
CA HIS A 37 -16.23 1.37 6.36
C HIS A 37 -16.05 0.42 5.18
N ARG A 38 -17.09 -0.37 4.83
CA ARG A 38 -17.05 -1.31 3.71
C ARG A 38 -16.70 -0.61 2.40
N ASN A 39 -17.34 0.52 2.09
CA ASN A 39 -17.04 1.27 0.87
C ASN A 39 -15.58 1.75 0.82
N CYS A 40 -15.06 2.23 1.95
CA CYS A 40 -13.66 2.65 2.05
C CYS A 40 -12.70 1.46 1.87
N MET A 41 -12.96 0.31 2.50
CA MET A 41 -12.11 -0.88 2.36
C MET A 41 -12.12 -1.44 0.93
N LEU A 42 -13.27 -1.40 0.26
CA LEU A 42 -13.36 -1.75 -1.17
C LEU A 42 -12.62 -0.75 -2.06
N GLY A 43 -12.72 0.56 -1.77
CA GLY A 43 -11.95 1.59 -2.46
C GLY A 43 -10.44 1.38 -2.31
N ALA A 44 -9.97 1.16 -1.08
CA ALA A 44 -8.57 0.84 -0.81
C ALA A 44 -8.11 -0.42 -1.58
N PHE A 45 -8.94 -1.46 -1.62
CA PHE A 45 -8.64 -2.70 -2.35
C PHE A 45 -8.50 -2.46 -3.85
N VAL A 46 -9.46 -1.77 -4.47
CA VAL A 46 -9.43 -1.46 -5.91
C VAL A 46 -8.22 -0.60 -6.27
N VAL A 47 -7.95 0.45 -5.50
CA VAL A 47 -6.78 1.30 -5.71
C VAL A 47 -5.47 0.52 -5.55
N SER A 48 -5.41 -0.42 -4.59
CA SER A 48 -4.23 -1.28 -4.40
C SER A 48 -4.01 -2.25 -5.58
N ILE A 49 -5.07 -2.75 -6.19
CA ILE A 49 -4.97 -3.56 -7.43
C ILE A 49 -4.41 -2.71 -8.57
N ILE A 50 -4.95 -1.50 -8.78
CA ILE A 50 -4.50 -0.58 -9.83
C ILE A 50 -3.02 -0.23 -9.61
N PHE A 51 -2.63 0.04 -8.37
CA PHE A 51 -1.22 0.25 -7.99
C PHE A 51 -0.36 -0.96 -8.38
N LEU A 52 -0.77 -2.19 -8.03
CA LEU A 52 0.02 -3.38 -8.34
C LEU A 52 0.21 -3.56 -9.85
N VAL A 53 -0.84 -3.30 -10.64
CA VAL A 53 -0.77 -3.35 -12.11
C VAL A 53 0.25 -2.33 -12.64
N PHE A 54 0.18 -1.07 -12.20
CA PHE A 54 1.13 -0.05 -12.66
C PHE A 54 2.55 -0.26 -12.13
N TYR A 55 2.71 -0.82 -10.93
CA TYR A 55 4.01 -1.18 -10.38
C TYR A 55 4.69 -2.27 -11.23
N VAL A 56 3.96 -3.35 -11.55
CA VAL A 56 4.47 -4.43 -12.40
C VAL A 56 4.75 -3.92 -13.82
N LEU A 57 3.84 -3.12 -14.39
CA LEU A 57 4.03 -2.51 -15.70
C LEU A 57 5.31 -1.66 -15.74
N HIS A 58 5.52 -0.79 -14.76
CA HIS A 58 6.75 0.00 -14.65
C HIS A 58 7.99 -0.91 -14.62
N LYS A 59 7.97 -1.97 -13.80
CA LYS A 59 9.10 -2.92 -13.71
C LYS A 59 9.41 -3.65 -15.01
N ILE A 60 8.39 -3.99 -15.79
CA ILE A 60 8.55 -4.58 -17.12
C ILE A 60 9.15 -3.55 -18.09
N LEU A 61 8.63 -2.31 -18.09
CA LEU A 61 9.07 -1.24 -19.00
C LEU A 61 10.51 -0.79 -18.74
N VAL A 62 10.94 -0.75 -17.47
CA VAL A 62 12.33 -0.42 -17.10
C VAL A 62 13.26 -1.64 -17.09
N GLN A 63 12.80 -2.79 -17.61
CA GLN A 63 13.57 -4.05 -17.67
C GLN A 63 14.18 -4.49 -16.33
N GLY A 64 13.48 -4.21 -15.23
CA GLY A 64 13.96 -4.52 -13.88
C GLY A 64 15.10 -3.64 -13.39
N VAL A 65 15.52 -2.59 -14.13
CA VAL A 65 16.51 -1.63 -13.64
C VAL A 65 15.92 -0.89 -12.44
N HIS A 66 16.67 -0.88 -11.33
CA HIS A 66 16.29 -0.17 -10.12
C HIS A 66 17.04 1.16 -10.09
N THR A 67 16.32 2.24 -9.82
CA THR A 67 16.93 3.53 -9.50
C THR A 67 17.75 3.36 -8.21
N PRO A 68 19.08 3.56 -8.24
CA PRO A 68 19.88 3.50 -7.04
C PRO A 68 19.49 4.66 -6.12
N PHE A 69 19.51 4.42 -4.81
CA PHE A 69 19.32 5.49 -3.83
C PHE A 69 20.67 6.20 -3.62
N GLU A 70 20.73 7.50 -3.93
CA GLU A 70 21.96 8.30 -3.89
C GLU A 70 22.27 8.87 -2.49
N GLY A 71 21.36 8.74 -1.52
CA GLY A 71 21.58 9.24 -0.16
C GLY A 71 22.73 8.53 0.56
N GLU A 72 23.52 9.30 1.32
CA GLU A 72 24.69 8.83 2.06
C GLU A 72 24.44 8.69 3.57
N GLY A 73 25.36 7.99 4.25
CA GLY A 73 25.39 7.88 5.71
C GLY A 73 24.14 7.21 6.32
N ILE A 74 23.56 7.84 7.34
CA ILE A 74 22.42 7.31 8.11
C ILE A 74 21.17 7.14 7.23
N TRP A 75 20.96 8.05 6.26
CA TRP A 75 19.78 8.04 5.38
C TRP A 75 19.70 6.79 4.52
N ARG A 76 20.86 6.26 4.09
CA ARG A 76 20.95 5.00 3.36
C ARG A 76 20.44 3.82 4.20
N GLY A 77 20.86 3.75 5.46
CA GLY A 77 20.39 2.74 6.40
C GLY A 77 18.88 2.80 6.60
N ILE A 78 18.33 4.00 6.89
CA ILE A 78 16.90 4.22 7.07
C ILE A 78 16.11 3.79 5.83
N TYR A 79 16.54 4.23 4.64
CA TYR A 79 15.87 3.92 3.39
C TYR A 79 15.84 2.41 3.12
N TYR A 80 16.97 1.72 3.19
CA TYR A 80 17.01 0.29 2.90
C TYR A 80 16.29 -0.56 3.95
N SER A 81 16.37 -0.20 5.23
CA SER A 81 15.58 -0.87 6.28
C SER A 81 14.08 -0.74 6.02
N MET A 82 13.61 0.47 5.68
CA MET A 82 12.21 0.72 5.31
C MET A 82 11.81 0.00 4.02
N LEU A 83 12.67 -0.01 3.00
CA LEU A 83 12.38 -0.64 1.72
C LEU A 83 12.25 -2.16 1.87
N ILE A 84 13.16 -2.79 2.62
CA ILE A 84 13.12 -4.24 2.87
C ILE A 84 11.86 -4.61 3.63
N SER A 85 11.54 -3.90 4.73
CA SER A 85 10.32 -4.17 5.49
C SER A 85 9.07 -3.92 4.65
N HIS A 86 9.03 -2.85 3.85
CA HIS A 86 7.93 -2.56 2.94
C HIS A 86 7.70 -3.72 1.97
N ILE A 87 8.74 -4.21 1.28
CA ILE A 87 8.61 -5.29 0.29
C ILE A 87 8.11 -6.59 0.93
N LEU A 88 8.69 -6.98 2.07
CA LEU A 88 8.29 -8.21 2.78
C LEU A 88 6.83 -8.14 3.24
N LEU A 89 6.42 -6.99 3.80
CA LEU A 89 5.05 -6.77 4.25
C LEU A 89 4.08 -6.61 3.07
N ALA A 90 4.50 -6.04 1.94
CA ALA A 90 3.72 -5.95 0.72
C ALA A 90 3.44 -7.32 0.09
N MET A 91 4.37 -8.28 0.21
CA MET A 91 4.09 -9.66 -0.19
C MET A 91 3.11 -10.34 0.77
N ALA A 92 3.29 -10.14 2.09
CA ALA A 92 2.41 -10.73 3.10
C ALA A 92 0.98 -10.17 3.08
N ILE A 93 0.79 -8.89 2.69
CA ILE A 93 -0.52 -8.27 2.76
C ILE A 93 -1.51 -8.79 1.71
N VAL A 94 -1.04 -9.27 0.56
CA VAL A 94 -1.89 -9.80 -0.51
C VAL A 94 -2.78 -10.95 -0.01
N PRO A 95 -2.25 -12.06 0.55
CA PRO A 95 -3.10 -13.14 1.07
C PRO A 95 -3.94 -12.70 2.28
N LEU A 96 -3.44 -11.78 3.11
CA LEU A 96 -4.15 -11.26 4.28
C LEU A 96 -5.40 -10.47 3.90
N VAL A 97 -5.30 -9.57 2.92
CA VAL A 97 -6.43 -8.76 2.42
C VAL A 97 -7.45 -9.65 1.73
N LEU A 98 -7.01 -10.59 0.89
CA LEU A 98 -7.92 -11.54 0.23
C LEU A 98 -8.68 -12.40 1.23
N THR A 99 -8.01 -12.88 2.28
CA THR A 99 -8.64 -13.65 3.36
C THR A 99 -9.65 -12.79 4.12
N THR A 100 -9.25 -11.58 4.52
CA THR A 100 -10.10 -10.66 5.28
C THR A 100 -11.34 -10.23 4.49
N LEU A 101 -11.20 -10.01 3.18
CA LEU A 101 -12.29 -9.70 2.27
C LEU A 101 -13.23 -10.90 2.09
N THR A 102 -12.67 -12.11 1.90
CA THR A 102 -13.47 -13.34 1.76
C THR A 102 -14.29 -13.60 3.03
N LEU A 103 -13.72 -13.38 4.21
CA LEU A 103 -14.44 -13.50 5.48
C LEU A 103 -15.58 -12.47 5.59
N ALA A 104 -15.38 -11.25 5.09
CA ALA A 104 -16.42 -10.23 5.04
C ALA A 104 -17.57 -10.63 4.11
N ILE A 105 -17.25 -11.17 2.92
CA ILE A 105 -18.26 -11.64 1.94
C ILE A 105 -19.07 -12.82 2.49
N ARG A 106 -18.40 -13.74 3.20
CA ARG A 106 -19.06 -14.89 3.86
C ARG A 106 -19.87 -14.52 5.11
N GLY A 107 -19.88 -13.24 5.51
CA GLY A 107 -20.58 -12.79 6.72
C GLY A 107 -19.94 -13.25 8.03
N ASN A 108 -18.73 -13.84 8.01
CA ASN A 108 -18.08 -14.32 9.23
C ASN A 108 -17.36 -13.18 9.95
N ARG A 109 -18.14 -12.44 10.72
CA ARG A 109 -17.74 -11.17 11.34
C ARG A 109 -16.70 -11.34 12.45
N GLU A 110 -16.77 -12.41 13.23
CA GLU A 110 -15.80 -12.67 14.29
C GLU A 110 -14.41 -12.96 13.71
N ARG A 111 -14.34 -13.87 12.73
CA ARG A 111 -13.07 -14.18 12.05
C ARG A 111 -12.58 -12.97 11.25
N HIS A 112 -13.48 -12.24 10.57
CA HIS A 112 -13.10 -11.01 9.89
C HIS A 112 -12.41 -10.02 10.85
N LYS A 113 -12.99 -9.76 12.03
CA LYS A 113 -12.36 -8.90 13.05
C LYS A 113 -11.01 -9.45 13.54
N ALA A 114 -10.88 -10.77 13.71
CA ALA A 114 -9.63 -11.38 14.13
C ALA A 114 -8.50 -11.16 13.10
N TRP A 115 -8.79 -11.33 11.81
CA TRP A 115 -7.83 -11.12 10.72
C TRP A 115 -7.58 -9.64 10.43
N ALA A 116 -8.61 -8.80 10.53
CA ALA A 116 -8.51 -7.36 10.31
C ALA A 116 -7.55 -6.67 11.29
N ARG A 117 -7.39 -7.19 12.52
CA ARG A 117 -6.43 -6.68 13.51
C ARG A 117 -4.98 -6.75 13.05
N TRP A 118 -4.64 -7.71 12.18
CA TRP A 118 -3.31 -7.86 11.59
C TRP A 118 -3.24 -7.23 10.19
N THR A 119 -4.28 -7.45 9.40
CA THR A 119 -4.36 -6.97 8.01
C THR A 119 -4.31 -5.44 7.96
N PHE A 120 -5.08 -4.75 8.81
CA PHE A 120 -5.16 -3.30 8.80
C PHE A 120 -3.81 -2.60 9.04
N PRO A 121 -3.07 -2.85 10.15
CA PRO A 121 -1.81 -2.16 10.39
C PRO A 121 -0.75 -2.47 9.33
N ILE A 122 -0.68 -3.70 8.82
CA ILE A 122 0.25 -4.07 7.76
C ILE A 122 -0.10 -3.33 6.46
N TRP A 123 -1.39 -3.32 6.08
CA TRP A 123 -1.84 -2.63 4.88
C TRP A 123 -1.56 -1.13 4.97
N TYR A 124 -1.87 -0.53 6.10
CA TYR A 124 -1.62 0.88 6.35
C TYR A 124 -0.14 1.21 6.28
N TYR A 125 0.71 0.40 6.93
CA TYR A 125 2.16 0.56 6.88
C TYR A 125 2.70 0.54 5.45
N VAL A 126 2.32 -0.46 4.66
CA VAL A 126 2.77 -0.60 3.27
C VAL A 126 2.28 0.58 2.42
N SER A 127 1.02 1.00 2.57
CA SER A 127 0.50 2.16 1.82
C SER A 127 1.23 3.47 2.17
N VAL A 128 1.55 3.72 3.43
CA VAL A 128 2.31 4.93 3.82
C VAL A 128 3.75 4.85 3.34
N THR A 129 4.42 3.74 3.60
CA THR A 129 5.84 3.58 3.23
C THR A 129 6.05 3.55 1.71
N GLY A 130 5.07 3.11 0.92
CA GLY A 130 5.13 3.21 -0.54
C GLY A 130 5.22 4.66 -1.03
N VAL A 131 4.52 5.59 -0.38
CA VAL A 131 4.64 7.03 -0.65
C VAL A 131 6.01 7.54 -0.21
N LEU A 132 6.49 7.14 0.98
CA LEU A 132 7.79 7.56 1.48
C LEU A 132 8.94 7.11 0.58
N VAL A 133 8.92 5.86 0.08
CA VAL A 133 9.91 5.36 -0.88
C VAL A 133 10.01 6.27 -2.10
N TYR A 134 8.87 6.76 -2.62
CA TYR A 134 8.86 7.71 -3.72
C TYR A 134 9.53 9.04 -3.34
N PHE A 135 9.21 9.63 -2.18
CA PHE A 135 9.83 10.88 -1.76
C PHE A 135 11.34 10.74 -1.56
N PHE A 136 11.80 9.63 -0.97
CA PHE A 136 13.22 9.34 -0.80
C PHE A 136 13.94 9.22 -2.15
N LEU A 137 13.34 8.60 -3.16
CA LEU A 137 14.00 8.35 -4.44
C LEU A 137 13.93 9.49 -5.46
N TYR A 138 12.92 10.37 -5.36
CA TYR A 138 12.61 11.31 -6.44
C TYR A 138 12.47 12.76 -6.01
N GLN A 139 12.48 13.08 -4.71
CA GLN A 139 12.15 14.43 -4.21
C GLN A 139 13.12 14.93 -3.14
N TRP A 140 13.58 14.07 -2.23
CA TRP A 140 14.46 14.47 -1.13
C TRP A 140 15.94 14.27 -1.42
N PHE A 141 16.26 13.28 -2.24
CA PHE A 141 17.59 12.94 -2.72
C PHE A 141 17.47 12.73 -4.23
#